data_AF-A0A8S3WN59-F1
#
_entry.id   AF-A0A8S3WN59-F1
#
_cell.length_a   1.000
_cell.length_b   1.000
_cell.length_c   1.000
_cell.angle_alpha   90.00
_cell.angle_beta   90.00
_cell.angle_gamma   90.00
#
_symmetry.space_group_name_H-M   'P 1'
#
loop_
_entity.id
_entity.type
_entity.pdbx_description
1 polymer ?
#
loop_
_entity_poly.entity_id
_entity_poly.type
_entity_poly.pdbx_seq_one_letter_code
_entity_poly.pdbx_strand_id
1 'polypeptide(L)'
;MPINRTPPPASPVPVSSDDTSQSQTTQTRAIDAIERTTKLHSESAPDIPSLTLNVSERKKRKHDGVNPNIMSYMSEMFSVYTNEQAKHFKDLQIIVSSIKEQNDELKKSVDTMSSKYDEFLSRLSILEAEKRQDRYIIQQLQEKIENMERKSRFSGIEIRNIPKNNEESKENLCSTVKKLGECLNVNLRDSDIKDVYRTNSKTGTRPIIVEFNSVIIKEKMLHEVKKFN
;
A
#
# COMPACT_ATOMS: atom_id res chain seq x y z
N MET A 1 36.89 15.52 0.37
CA MET A 1 36.81 14.04 0.25
C MET A 1 35.52 13.69 -0.47
N PRO A 2 35.52 12.86 -1.53
CA PRO A 2 34.30 12.49 -2.22
C PRO A 2 33.56 11.40 -1.44
N ILE A 3 32.27 11.62 -1.17
CA ILE A 3 31.40 10.67 -0.48
C ILE A 3 30.83 9.72 -1.53
N ASN A 4 31.37 8.50 -1.61
CA ASN A 4 30.82 7.42 -2.41
C ASN A 4 29.53 6.91 -1.73
N ARG A 5 28.37 7.15 -2.37
CA ARG A 5 27.10 6.54 -1.95
C ARG A 5 26.88 5.27 -2.77
N THR A 6 26.87 4.14 -2.09
CA THR A 6 26.44 2.83 -2.61
C THR A 6 24.91 2.80 -2.73
N PRO A 7 24.35 2.31 -3.85
CA PRO A 7 22.90 2.15 -3.98
C PRO A 7 22.40 0.95 -3.14
N PRO A 8 21.13 0.98 -2.69
CA PRO A 8 20.55 -0.10 -1.90
C PRO A 8 20.31 -1.37 -2.74
N PRO A 9 20.36 -2.56 -2.13
CA PRO A 9 20.16 -3.83 -2.82
C PRO A 9 18.71 -3.98 -3.33
N ALA A 10 18.57 -4.48 -4.55
CA ALA A 10 17.29 -4.75 -5.19
C ALA A 10 16.54 -5.87 -4.44
N SER A 11 15.25 -5.63 -4.19
CA SER A 11 14.35 -6.62 -3.59
C SER A 11 14.10 -7.79 -4.55
N PRO A 12 13.97 -9.02 -4.03
CA PRO A 12 13.83 -10.21 -4.85
C PRO A 12 12.46 -10.30 -5.52
N VAL A 13 12.50 -10.73 -6.78
CA VAL A 13 11.35 -11.04 -7.65
C VAL A 13 10.63 -12.29 -7.11
N PRO A 14 9.29 -12.29 -7.00
CA PRO A 14 8.56 -13.49 -6.61
C PRO A 14 8.50 -14.48 -7.77
N VAL A 15 8.98 -15.69 -7.51
CA VAL A 15 8.90 -16.85 -8.40
C VAL A 15 7.48 -17.39 -8.38
N SER A 16 6.87 -17.45 -9.56
CA SER A 16 5.62 -18.14 -9.83
C SER A 16 5.84 -19.65 -9.87
N SER A 17 5.00 -20.41 -9.16
CA SER A 17 4.82 -21.84 -9.38
C SER A 17 3.32 -22.17 -9.34
N ASP A 18 2.76 -22.29 -10.54
CA ASP A 18 1.64 -23.17 -10.87
C ASP A 18 2.10 -24.64 -10.70
N ASP A 19 1.32 -25.49 -10.02
CA ASP A 19 0.46 -26.50 -10.68
C ASP A 19 -0.29 -27.38 -9.65
N THR A 20 -1.63 -27.33 -9.72
CA THR A 20 -2.59 -28.45 -9.85
C THR A 20 -2.50 -29.63 -8.86
N SER A 21 -3.51 -29.91 -8.02
CA SER A 21 -4.76 -30.59 -8.45
C SER A 21 -5.87 -30.60 -7.39
N GLN A 22 -7.08 -30.19 -7.81
CA GLN A 22 -8.40 -30.87 -7.68
C GLN A 22 -8.78 -31.44 -6.29
N SER A 23 -9.89 -31.03 -5.68
CA SER A 23 -11.24 -31.42 -6.14
C SER A 23 -12.35 -30.57 -5.49
N GLN A 24 -13.26 -30.08 -6.33
CA GLN A 24 -14.74 -30.04 -6.22
C GLN A 24 -15.33 -29.87 -4.80
N THR A 25 -16.16 -28.87 -4.51
CA THR A 25 -17.54 -28.78 -5.05
C THR A 25 -18.12 -27.38 -4.79
N THR A 26 -18.77 -26.83 -5.82
CA THR A 26 -19.95 -25.92 -5.85
C THR A 26 -20.81 -25.93 -4.56
N GLN A 27 -21.48 -24.87 -4.09
CA GLN A 27 -22.17 -23.80 -4.81
C GLN A 27 -22.61 -22.69 -3.82
N THR A 28 -22.70 -21.51 -4.39
CA THR A 28 -23.35 -20.24 -4.03
C THR A 28 -24.67 -20.22 -3.25
N ARG A 29 -24.82 -19.07 -2.57
CA ARG A 29 -25.98 -18.16 -2.46
C ARG A 29 -27.06 -18.42 -1.39
N ALA A 30 -27.03 -17.49 -0.43
CA ALA A 30 -28.11 -16.56 -0.09
C ALA A 30 -29.53 -17.14 0.00
N ILE A 31 -30.05 -17.25 1.23
CA ILE A 31 -31.49 -17.11 1.49
C ILE A 31 -31.67 -16.33 2.80
N ASP A 32 -32.01 -15.05 2.65
CA ASP A 32 -33.00 -14.37 3.47
C ASP A 32 -34.33 -15.13 3.33
N ALA A 33 -34.81 -15.73 4.42
CA ALA A 33 -36.23 -16.08 4.62
C ALA A 33 -36.43 -16.61 6.05
N ILE A 34 -36.45 -15.68 7.02
CA ILE A 34 -37.07 -15.90 8.31
C ILE A 34 -38.58 -15.80 8.08
N GLU A 35 -39.26 -16.93 7.87
CA GLU A 35 -40.67 -17.08 8.28
C GLU A 35 -41.14 -18.54 8.16
N ARG A 36 -41.72 -19.02 9.27
CA ARG A 36 -42.65 -20.16 9.40
C ARG A 36 -42.06 -21.56 9.09
N THR A 37 -41.90 -22.38 10.13
CA THR A 37 -42.92 -23.38 10.49
C THR A 37 -42.55 -24.16 11.75
N THR A 38 -43.60 -24.46 12.53
CA THR A 38 -43.75 -25.61 13.43
C THR A 38 -42.86 -25.69 14.68
N LYS A 39 -43.42 -25.12 15.75
CA LYS A 39 -43.41 -25.68 17.11
C LYS A 39 -43.39 -27.22 17.07
N LEU A 40 -42.37 -27.83 17.67
CA LEU A 40 -42.46 -29.18 18.23
C LEU A 40 -41.83 -29.13 19.63
N HIS A 41 -42.74 -29.08 20.62
CA HIS A 41 -42.45 -29.37 22.01
C HIS A 41 -41.89 -30.79 22.11
N SER A 42 -40.77 -30.95 22.81
CA SER A 42 -40.33 -32.26 23.30
C SER A 42 -40.58 -32.29 24.81
N GLU A 43 -41.85 -32.34 25.18
CA GLU A 43 -42.29 -32.66 26.54
C GLU A 43 -42.33 -34.19 26.64
N SER A 44 -41.24 -34.77 27.12
CA SER A 44 -41.21 -36.19 27.51
C SER A 44 -41.85 -36.33 28.89
N ALA A 45 -43.18 -36.27 28.95
CA ALA A 45 -43.95 -36.80 30.07
C ALA A 45 -44.40 -38.24 29.71
N PRO A 46 -44.20 -39.25 30.56
CA PRO A 46 -44.72 -40.57 30.29
C PRO A 46 -46.23 -40.59 30.49
N ASP A 47 -46.98 -40.92 29.43
CA ASP A 47 -48.41 -41.23 29.50
C ASP A 47 -48.59 -42.53 30.30
N ILE A 48 -49.10 -42.40 31.53
CA ILE A 48 -49.52 -43.53 32.36
C ILE A 48 -51.04 -43.67 32.22
N PRO A 49 -51.56 -44.70 31.52
CA PRO A 49 -52.99 -44.92 31.45
C PRO A 49 -53.55 -45.28 32.83
N SER A 50 -54.60 -44.57 33.24
CA SER A 50 -55.34 -44.83 34.47
C SER A 50 -56.12 -46.14 34.39
N LEU A 51 -55.46 -47.25 34.74
CA LEU A 51 -56.11 -48.54 34.93
C LEU A 51 -56.91 -48.52 36.22
N THR A 52 -58.19 -48.21 36.08
CA THR A 52 -59.22 -48.49 37.08
C THR A 52 -59.63 -49.97 36.99
N LEU A 53 -59.72 -50.60 38.16
CA LEU A 53 -60.53 -51.79 38.47
C LEU A 53 -60.02 -53.16 37.96
N ASN A 54 -59.28 -53.86 38.85
CA ASN A 54 -59.62 -55.19 39.35
C ASN A 54 -58.62 -55.58 40.46
N VAL A 55 -58.88 -55.09 41.67
CA VAL A 55 -58.11 -55.45 42.86
C VAL A 55 -58.57 -56.82 43.33
N SER A 56 -57.92 -57.87 42.86
CA SER A 56 -57.94 -59.14 43.59
C SER A 56 -57.19 -58.93 44.90
N GLU A 57 -57.83 -59.12 46.05
CA GLU A 57 -57.18 -59.11 47.36
C GLU A 57 -56.16 -60.24 47.46
N ARG A 58 -54.97 -59.99 46.92
CA ARG A 58 -53.83 -60.89 47.05
C ARG A 58 -53.31 -60.74 48.46
N LYS A 59 -53.54 -61.77 49.29
CA LYS A 59 -53.00 -61.94 50.63
C LYS A 59 -51.57 -61.38 50.68
N LYS A 60 -51.39 -60.25 51.39
CA LYS A 60 -50.09 -59.60 51.59
C LYS A 60 -49.12 -60.69 52.06
N ARG A 61 -48.20 -61.11 51.19
CA ARG A 61 -47.01 -61.83 51.65
C ARG A 61 -46.34 -60.85 52.61
N LYS A 62 -46.18 -61.24 53.87
CA LYS A 62 -45.27 -60.53 54.77
C LYS A 62 -43.95 -60.51 54.02
N HIS A 63 -43.54 -59.33 53.57
CA HIS A 63 -42.20 -59.15 53.04
C HIS A 63 -41.29 -59.28 54.26
N ASP A 64 -40.89 -60.51 54.55
CA ASP A 64 -39.83 -60.77 55.51
C ASP A 64 -38.59 -60.03 55.02
N GLY A 65 -38.06 -59.18 55.90
CA GLY A 65 -36.74 -58.57 55.84
C GLY A 65 -36.29 -58.06 54.47
N VAL A 66 -36.68 -56.82 54.12
CA VAL A 66 -35.75 -55.99 53.35
C VAL A 66 -34.50 -55.90 54.20
N ASN A 67 -33.43 -56.57 53.77
CA ASN A 67 -32.15 -56.55 54.44
C ASN A 67 -31.68 -55.08 54.44
N PRO A 68 -31.59 -54.38 55.59
CA PRO A 68 -31.31 -52.94 55.65
C PRO A 68 -29.96 -52.58 55.01
N ASN A 69 -29.12 -53.59 54.77
CA ASN A 69 -27.82 -53.48 54.12
C ASN A 69 -27.89 -53.18 52.60
N ILE A 70 -28.88 -53.71 51.87
CA ILE A 70 -28.97 -53.54 50.40
C ILE A 70 -29.40 -52.12 50.01
N MET A 71 -30.35 -51.54 50.75
CA MET A 71 -30.82 -50.17 50.49
C MET A 71 -29.72 -49.15 50.81
N SER A 72 -28.97 -49.39 51.91
CA SER A 72 -27.78 -48.61 52.25
C SER A 72 -26.75 -48.62 51.11
N TYR A 73 -26.44 -49.79 50.54
CA TYR A 73 -25.49 -49.92 49.44
C TYR A 73 -25.96 -49.24 48.14
N MET A 74 -27.25 -49.35 47.79
CA MET A 74 -27.81 -48.61 46.64
C MET A 74 -27.76 -47.10 46.85
N SER A 75 -28.10 -46.62 48.05
CA SER A 75 -28.02 -45.20 48.40
C SER A 75 -26.58 -44.67 48.31
N GLU A 76 -25.60 -45.49 48.72
CA GLU A 76 -24.18 -45.16 48.61
C GLU A 76 -23.73 -45.08 47.14
N MET A 77 -24.12 -46.05 46.30
CA MET A 77 -23.86 -46.02 44.85
C MET A 77 -24.50 -44.81 44.16
N PHE A 78 -25.75 -44.47 44.49
CA PHE A 78 -26.39 -43.26 43.96
C PHE A 78 -25.68 -41.99 44.42
N SER A 79 -25.23 -41.94 45.68
CA SER A 79 -24.45 -40.82 46.20
C SER A 79 -23.14 -40.65 45.41
N VAL A 80 -22.36 -41.72 45.22
CA VAL A 80 -21.13 -41.70 44.41
C VAL A 80 -21.42 -41.23 42.99
N TYR A 81 -22.44 -41.78 42.34
CA TYR A 81 -22.83 -41.37 40.98
C TYR A 81 -23.25 -39.89 40.91
N THR A 82 -24.06 -39.41 41.86
CA THR A 82 -24.46 -37.99 41.90
C THR A 82 -23.27 -37.06 42.12
N ASN A 83 -22.30 -37.46 42.95
CA ASN A 83 -21.08 -36.70 43.17
C ASN A 83 -20.19 -36.67 41.93
N GLU A 84 -20.08 -37.78 41.21
CA GLU A 84 -19.34 -37.85 39.94
C GLU A 84 -20.01 -36.98 38.86
N GLN A 85 -21.34 -37.04 38.74
CA GLN A 85 -22.09 -36.17 37.83
C GLN A 85 -21.94 -34.68 38.16
N ALA A 86 -21.97 -34.33 39.46
CA ALA A 86 -21.74 -32.95 39.90
C ALA A 86 -20.33 -32.47 39.52
N LYS A 87 -19.33 -33.35 39.60
CA LYS A 87 -17.96 -33.05 39.16
C LYS A 87 -17.90 -32.81 37.65
N HIS A 88 -18.48 -33.71 36.84
CA HIS A 88 -18.54 -33.52 35.38
C HIS A 88 -19.25 -32.24 34.98
N PHE A 89 -20.36 -31.90 35.64
CA PHE A 89 -21.08 -30.67 35.39
C PHE A 89 -20.22 -29.44 35.70
N LYS A 90 -19.48 -29.48 36.81
CA LYS A 90 -18.55 -28.41 37.19
C LYS A 90 -17.42 -28.27 36.17
N ASP A 91 -16.83 -29.37 35.73
CA ASP A 91 -15.77 -29.38 34.72
C ASP A 91 -16.27 -28.80 33.38
N LEU A 92 -17.47 -29.18 32.95
CA LEU A 92 -18.12 -28.61 31.77
C LEU A 92 -18.37 -27.11 31.93
N GLN A 93 -18.83 -26.67 33.10
CA GLN A 93 -19.07 -25.26 33.37
C GLN A 93 -17.78 -24.43 33.28
N ILE A 94 -16.65 -24.99 33.77
CA ILE A 94 -15.32 -24.38 33.66
C ILE A 94 -14.92 -24.26 32.18
N ILE A 95 -15.05 -25.34 31.41
CA ILE A 95 -14.69 -25.36 29.98
C ILE A 95 -15.55 -24.35 29.20
N VAL A 96 -16.86 -24.32 29.41
CA VAL A 96 -17.76 -23.37 28.73
C VAL A 96 -17.42 -21.92 29.08
N SER A 97 -17.09 -21.65 30.35
CA SER A 97 -16.67 -20.32 30.78
C SER A 97 -15.35 -19.91 30.11
N SER A 98 -14.38 -20.82 30.03
CA SER A 98 -13.10 -20.58 29.35
C SER A 98 -13.28 -20.34 27.84
N ILE A 99 -14.13 -21.12 27.16
CA ILE A 99 -14.45 -20.91 25.73
C ILE A 99 -15.10 -19.53 25.52
N LYS A 100 -15.98 -19.12 26.43
CA LYS A 100 -16.63 -17.81 26.36
C LYS A 100 -15.60 -16.68 26.48
N GLU A 101 -14.68 -16.78 27.43
CA GLU A 101 -13.59 -15.81 27.60
C GLU A 101 -12.70 -15.74 26.35
N GLN A 102 -12.31 -16.88 25.78
CA GLN A 102 -11.54 -16.93 24.54
C GLN A 102 -12.28 -16.29 23.36
N ASN A 103 -13.58 -16.53 23.23
CA ASN A 103 -14.40 -15.92 22.18
C ASN A 103 -14.50 -14.39 22.36
N ASP A 104 -14.60 -13.90 23.60
CA ASP A 104 -14.61 -12.47 23.88
C ASP A 104 -13.26 -11.82 23.57
N GLU A 105 -12.14 -12.51 23.83
CA GLU A 105 -10.80 -12.05 23.44
C GLU A 105 -10.61 -12.05 21.92
N LEU A 106 -11.04 -13.10 21.23
CA LEU A 106 -11.00 -13.17 19.76
C LEU A 106 -11.81 -12.04 19.14
N LYS A 107 -13.00 -11.76 19.66
CA LYS A 107 -13.82 -10.64 19.19
C LYS A 107 -13.09 -9.31 19.33
N LYS A 108 -12.47 -9.04 20.48
CA LYS A 108 -11.65 -7.83 20.69
C LYS A 108 -10.47 -7.78 19.71
N SER A 109 -9.81 -8.90 19.45
CA SER A 109 -8.71 -8.97 18.48
C SER A 109 -9.18 -8.64 17.07
N VAL A 110 -10.36 -9.11 16.67
CA VAL A 110 -10.93 -8.81 15.36
C VAL A 110 -11.34 -7.34 15.27
N ASP A 111 -11.98 -6.80 16.30
CA ASP A 111 -12.40 -5.39 16.34
C ASP A 111 -11.19 -4.45 16.25
N THR A 112 -10.11 -4.75 16.98
CA THR A 112 -8.86 -3.98 16.91
C THR A 112 -8.18 -4.09 15.55
N MET A 113 -8.17 -5.29 14.95
CA MET A 113 -7.63 -5.49 13.60
C MET A 113 -8.44 -4.71 12.54
N SER A 114 -9.77 -4.73 12.64
CA SER A 114 -10.65 -3.95 11.75
C SER A 114 -10.35 -2.45 11.87
N SER A 115 -10.26 -1.93 13.10
CA SER A 115 -9.94 -0.53 13.33
C SER A 115 -8.57 -0.14 12.75
N LYS A 116 -7.56 -1.01 12.89
CA LYS A 116 -6.23 -0.78 12.31
C LYS A 116 -6.23 -0.83 10.79
N TYR A 117 -7.06 -1.70 10.21
CA TYR A 117 -7.22 -1.78 8.76
C TYR A 117 -7.80 -0.47 8.20
N ASP A 118 -8.84 0.07 8.83
CA ASP A 118 -9.45 1.36 8.43
C ASP A 118 -8.46 2.52 8.57
N GLU A 119 -7.66 2.53 9.64
CA GLU A 119 -6.59 3.52 9.83
C GLU A 119 -5.54 3.45 8.70
N PHE A 120 -5.13 2.24 8.32
CA PHE A 120 -4.19 2.05 7.21
C PHE A 120 -4.76 2.47 5.86
N LEU A 121 -6.03 2.17 5.58
CA LEU A 121 -6.69 2.61 4.35
C LEU A 121 -6.76 4.15 4.28
N SER A 122 -7.13 4.80 5.38
CA SER A 122 -7.15 6.26 5.47
C SER A 122 -5.77 6.86 5.22
N ARG A 123 -4.74 6.33 5.89
CA ARG A 123 -3.36 6.79 5.71
C ARG A 123 -2.86 6.58 4.28
N LEU A 124 -3.19 5.44 3.67
CA LEU A 124 -2.82 5.15 2.29
C LEU A 124 -3.46 6.16 1.32
N SER A 125 -4.75 6.47 1.50
CA SER A 125 -5.44 7.47 0.70
C SER A 125 -4.80 8.85 0.80
N ILE A 126 -4.38 9.27 2.01
CA ILE A 126 -3.68 10.54 2.23
C ILE A 126 -2.34 10.55 1.48
N LEU A 127 -1.54 9.49 1.65
CA LEU A 127 -0.23 9.38 0.98
C LEU A 127 -0.35 9.36 -0.55
N GLU A 128 -1.38 8.73 -1.11
CA GLU A 128 -1.62 8.77 -2.54
C GLU A 128 -1.99 10.17 -3.05
N ALA A 129 -2.80 10.91 -2.29
CA ALA A 129 -3.15 12.28 -2.61
C ALA A 129 -1.93 13.21 -2.55
N GLU A 130 -1.13 13.12 -1.48
CA GLU A 130 0.13 13.86 -1.32
C GLU A 130 1.09 13.55 -2.47
N LYS A 131 1.28 12.27 -2.81
CA LYS A 131 2.15 11.86 -3.93
C LYS A 131 1.71 12.46 -5.27
N ARG A 132 0.41 12.58 -5.52
CA ARG A 132 -0.09 13.24 -6.75
C ARG A 132 0.22 14.74 -6.71
N GLN A 133 -0.01 15.38 -5.58
CA GLN A 133 0.28 16.80 -5.40
C GLN A 133 1.77 17.11 -5.56
N ASP A 134 2.65 16.31 -4.96
CA ASP A 134 4.09 16.46 -5.07
C ASP A 134 4.56 16.32 -6.52
N ARG A 135 4.05 15.31 -7.24
CA ARG A 135 4.36 15.14 -8.68
C ARG A 135 3.95 16.35 -9.50
N TYR A 136 2.78 16.91 -9.22
CA TYR A 136 2.32 18.13 -9.88
C TYR A 136 3.25 19.31 -9.57
N ILE A 137 3.61 19.52 -8.31
CA ILE A 137 4.54 20.59 -7.91
C ILE A 137 5.91 20.40 -8.58
N ILE A 138 6.44 19.17 -8.62
CA ILE A 138 7.71 18.86 -9.29
C ILE A 138 7.63 19.23 -10.77
N GLN A 139 6.54 18.88 -11.46
CA GLN A 139 6.35 19.24 -12.86
C GLN A 139 6.34 20.76 -13.07
N GLN A 140 5.59 21.50 -12.24
CA GLN A 140 5.55 22.97 -12.30
C GLN A 140 6.92 23.60 -12.05
N LEU A 141 7.70 23.04 -11.12
CA LEU A 141 9.05 23.50 -10.83
C LEU A 141 10.01 23.21 -11.99
N GLN A 142 9.91 22.03 -12.60
CA GLN A 142 10.70 21.67 -13.78
C GLN A 142 10.42 22.61 -14.95
N GLU A 143 9.14 22.89 -15.25
CA GLU A 143 8.77 23.82 -16.31
C GLU A 143 9.28 25.25 -16.00
N LYS A 144 9.19 25.68 -14.74
CA LYS A 144 9.73 26.98 -14.32
C LYS A 144 11.24 27.05 -14.51
N ILE A 145 11.98 26.01 -14.13
CA ILE A 145 13.43 25.93 -14.33
C ILE A 145 13.76 25.97 -15.81
N GLU A 146 13.10 25.14 -16.62
CA GLU A 146 13.32 25.11 -18.07
C GLU A 146 13.05 26.47 -18.71
N ASN A 147 11.95 27.14 -18.33
CA ASN A 147 11.64 28.48 -18.81
C ASN A 147 12.68 29.51 -18.36
N MET A 148 13.21 29.42 -17.14
CA MET A 148 14.29 30.28 -16.68
C MET A 148 15.59 30.03 -17.45
N GLU A 149 15.95 28.78 -17.74
CA GLU A 149 17.14 28.44 -18.53
C GLU A 149 17.03 28.92 -19.98
N ARG A 150 15.86 28.70 -20.60
CA ARG A 150 15.55 29.23 -21.95
C ARG A 150 15.66 30.75 -21.98
N LYS A 151 15.10 31.43 -20.98
CA LYS A 151 15.19 32.90 -20.84
C LYS A 151 16.63 33.36 -20.56
N SER A 152 17.41 32.63 -19.77
CA SER A 152 18.80 32.99 -19.49
C SER A 152 19.69 32.90 -20.72
N ARG A 153 19.37 32.02 -21.68
CA ARG A 153 20.15 31.81 -22.92
C ARG A 153 19.51 32.48 -24.13
N PHE A 154 18.44 33.26 -23.95
CA PHE A 154 17.64 33.78 -25.06
C PHE A 154 18.40 34.76 -25.96
N SER A 155 19.35 35.52 -25.41
CA SER A 155 20.20 36.46 -26.15
C SER A 155 21.55 35.85 -26.58
N GLY A 156 21.76 34.57 -26.31
CA GLY A 156 22.98 33.85 -26.69
C GLY A 156 22.91 33.23 -28.07
N ILE A 157 24.06 33.19 -28.76
CA ILE A 157 24.28 32.36 -29.96
C ILE A 157 25.51 31.47 -29.75
N GLU A 158 25.50 30.33 -30.43
CA GLU A 158 26.61 29.39 -30.44
C GLU A 158 27.25 29.38 -31.83
N ILE A 159 28.54 29.74 -31.90
CA ILE A 159 29.31 29.73 -33.15
C ILE A 159 30.23 28.51 -33.13
N ARG A 160 30.04 27.63 -34.12
CA ARG A 160 30.77 26.37 -34.27
C ARG A 160 31.91 26.50 -35.29
N ASN A 161 32.84 25.54 -35.24
CA ASN A 161 33.94 25.41 -36.21
C ASN A 161 34.92 26.58 -36.28
N ILE A 162 35.09 27.35 -35.20
CA ILE A 162 36.16 28.35 -35.11
C ILE A 162 37.43 27.68 -34.54
N PRO A 163 38.56 27.69 -35.28
CA PRO A 163 39.83 27.14 -34.81
C PRO A 163 40.24 27.73 -33.45
N LYS A 164 40.90 26.92 -32.63
CA LYS A 164 41.39 27.36 -31.32
C LYS A 164 42.80 27.94 -31.47
N ASN A 165 43.01 29.14 -30.93
CA ASN A 165 44.35 29.71 -30.79
C ASN A 165 44.97 29.31 -29.45
N ASN A 166 46.30 29.18 -29.40
CA ASN A 166 47.01 28.74 -28.18
C ASN A 166 46.87 29.75 -27.03
N GLU A 167 46.78 31.05 -27.34
CA GLU A 167 46.60 32.15 -26.39
C GLU A 167 45.34 32.94 -26.74
N GLU A 168 44.19 32.40 -26.34
CA GLU A 168 42.90 33.01 -26.63
C GLU A 168 42.41 33.83 -25.43
N SER A 169 42.44 35.16 -25.57
CA SER A 169 41.86 36.10 -24.61
C SER A 169 40.39 36.42 -24.94
N LYS A 170 39.65 36.97 -23.98
CA LYS A 170 38.28 37.47 -24.22
C LYS A 170 38.24 38.55 -25.30
N GLU A 171 39.28 39.39 -25.38
CA GLU A 171 39.41 40.44 -26.39
C GLU A 171 39.59 39.84 -27.80
N ASN A 172 40.40 38.80 -27.93
CA ASN A 172 40.60 38.07 -29.19
C ASN A 172 39.28 37.44 -29.66
N LEU A 173 38.52 36.84 -28.75
CA LEU A 173 37.19 36.30 -29.04
C LEU A 173 36.22 37.40 -29.49
N CYS A 174 36.17 38.53 -28.78
CA CYS A 174 35.34 39.67 -29.16
C CYS A 174 35.68 40.18 -30.57
N SER A 175 36.97 40.33 -30.88
CA SER A 175 37.42 40.76 -32.22
C SER A 175 37.02 39.77 -33.32
N THR A 176 37.03 38.46 -33.02
CA THR A 176 36.60 37.41 -33.96
C THR A 176 35.11 37.49 -34.24
N VAL A 177 34.30 37.73 -33.20
CA VAL A 177 32.85 37.91 -33.34
C VAL A 177 32.50 39.16 -34.13
N LYS A 178 33.24 40.27 -33.92
CA LYS A 178 33.08 41.49 -34.72
C LYS A 178 33.39 41.27 -36.19
N LYS A 179 34.51 40.62 -36.50
CA LYS A 179 34.88 40.27 -37.88
C LYS A 179 33.79 39.41 -38.54
N LEU A 180 33.22 38.46 -37.80
CA LEU A 180 32.09 37.66 -38.28
C LEU A 180 30.85 38.54 -38.54
N GLY A 181 30.56 39.50 -37.66
CA GLY A 181 29.50 40.49 -37.87
C GLY A 181 29.72 41.33 -39.12
N GLU A 182 30.93 41.83 -39.35
CA GLU A 182 31.32 42.58 -40.55
C GLU A 182 31.12 41.75 -41.83
N CYS A 183 31.52 40.47 -41.83
CA CYS A 183 31.28 39.57 -42.95
C CYS A 183 29.78 39.37 -43.26
N LEU A 184 28.92 39.50 -42.26
CA LEU A 184 27.46 39.36 -42.36
C LEU A 184 26.75 40.72 -42.53
N ASN A 185 27.48 41.82 -42.77
CA ASN A 185 26.95 43.20 -42.82
C ASN A 185 26.18 43.62 -41.55
N VAL A 186 26.57 43.09 -40.39
CA VAL A 186 26.03 43.46 -39.07
C VAL A 186 27.10 44.22 -38.29
N ASN A 187 26.93 45.53 -38.15
CA ASN A 187 27.80 46.37 -37.33
C ASN A 187 27.62 46.05 -35.84
N LEU A 188 28.56 45.29 -35.28
CA LEU A 188 28.60 44.94 -33.85
C LEU A 188 29.57 45.87 -33.09
N ARG A 189 29.07 46.50 -32.03
CA ARG A 189 29.91 47.29 -31.10
C ARG A 189 30.30 46.46 -29.88
N ASP A 190 31.36 46.86 -29.18
CA ASP A 190 31.72 46.23 -27.89
C ASP A 190 30.59 46.30 -26.87
N SER A 191 29.84 47.40 -26.87
CA SER A 191 28.68 47.60 -26.00
C SER A 191 27.52 46.64 -26.28
N ASP A 192 27.52 45.99 -27.44
CA ASP A 192 26.43 45.08 -27.84
C ASP A 192 26.68 43.65 -27.32
N ILE A 193 27.93 43.34 -26.97
CA ILE A 193 28.38 42.04 -26.47
C ILE A 193 28.44 42.08 -24.94
N LYS A 194 27.73 41.17 -24.30
CA LYS A 194 27.67 41.05 -22.84
C LYS A 194 28.81 40.18 -22.30
N ASP A 195 28.96 38.98 -22.86
CA ASP A 195 30.04 38.06 -22.52
C ASP A 195 30.36 37.15 -23.71
N VAL A 196 31.61 36.70 -23.78
CA VAL A 196 32.08 35.77 -24.81
C VAL A 196 33.03 34.76 -24.17
N TYR A 197 32.74 33.49 -24.39
CA TYR A 197 33.55 32.39 -23.87
C TYR A 197 33.42 31.14 -24.72
N ARG A 198 34.40 30.24 -24.61
CA ARG A 198 34.28 28.89 -25.17
C ARG A 198 33.70 27.93 -24.14
N THR A 199 32.90 26.98 -24.60
CA THR A 199 32.43 25.90 -23.72
C THR A 199 33.53 24.88 -23.46
N ASN A 200 33.55 24.37 -22.22
CA ASN A 200 34.47 23.32 -21.80
C ASN A 200 33.99 21.95 -22.28
N SER A 201 34.20 21.64 -23.56
CA SER A 201 34.00 20.30 -24.11
C SER A 201 35.33 19.51 -24.14
N LYS A 202 35.26 18.21 -23.84
CA LYS A 202 36.42 17.29 -23.75
C LYS A 202 36.98 16.89 -25.12
N THR A 203 36.23 17.07 -26.21
CA THR A 203 36.61 16.60 -27.56
C THR A 203 36.13 17.57 -28.66
N GLY A 204 37.02 17.94 -29.59
CA GLY A 204 36.70 18.73 -30.79
C GLY A 204 36.97 20.24 -30.73
N THR A 205 36.63 20.96 -31.81
CA THR A 205 36.65 22.43 -31.86
C THR A 205 35.58 22.99 -30.94
N ARG A 206 36.00 23.57 -29.81
CA ARG A 206 35.09 24.09 -28.78
C ARG A 206 34.29 25.28 -29.35
N PRO A 207 32.96 25.28 -29.31
CA PRO A 207 32.19 26.40 -29.83
C PRO A 207 32.36 27.65 -28.97
N ILE A 208 32.23 28.81 -29.61
CA ILE A 208 32.20 30.11 -28.95
C ILE A 208 30.74 30.43 -28.65
N ILE A 209 30.43 30.65 -27.38
CA ILE A 209 29.15 31.22 -26.95
C ILE A 209 29.33 32.72 -26.85
N VAL A 210 28.44 33.44 -27.53
CA VAL A 210 28.35 34.89 -27.48
C VAL A 210 27.01 35.24 -26.86
N GLU A 211 27.02 35.98 -25.75
CA GLU A 211 25.81 36.54 -25.15
C GLU A 211 25.74 38.02 -25.52
N PHE A 212 24.63 38.42 -26.15
CA PHE A 212 24.39 39.82 -26.48
C PHE A 212 23.59 40.52 -25.39
N ASN A 213 23.74 41.85 -25.32
CA ASN A 213 22.91 42.70 -24.47
C ASN A 213 21.46 42.82 -24.97
N SER A 214 21.20 42.54 -26.26
CA SER A 214 19.87 42.62 -26.87
C SER A 214 19.58 41.44 -27.79
N VAL A 215 18.35 40.91 -27.70
CA VAL A 215 17.85 39.86 -28.60
C VAL A 215 17.72 40.34 -30.03
N ILE A 216 17.43 41.63 -30.22
CA ILE A 216 17.26 42.21 -31.56
C ILE A 216 18.54 42.03 -32.37
N ILE A 217 19.70 42.14 -31.71
CA ILE A 217 21.02 41.95 -32.35
C ILE A 217 21.23 40.48 -32.72
N LYS A 218 20.91 39.57 -31.80
CA LYS A 218 20.92 38.13 -32.07
C LYS A 218 20.03 37.78 -33.27
N GLU A 219 18.80 38.25 -33.29
CA GLU A 219 17.86 37.95 -34.37
C GLU A 219 18.31 38.52 -35.70
N LYS A 220 18.83 39.75 -35.70
CA LYS A 220 19.43 40.36 -36.89
C LYS A 220 20.60 39.51 -37.41
N MET A 221 21.50 39.08 -36.52
CA MET A 221 22.64 38.24 -36.90
C MET A 221 22.18 36.89 -37.47
N LEU A 222 21.24 36.21 -36.80
CA LEU A 222 20.67 34.94 -37.30
C LEU A 222 19.94 35.10 -38.63
N HIS A 223 19.27 36.24 -38.84
CA HIS A 223 18.59 36.57 -40.09
C HIS A 223 19.58 36.77 -41.24
N GLU A 224 20.66 37.52 -41.03
CA GLU A 224 21.69 37.72 -42.06
C GLU A 224 22.46 36.41 -42.35
N VAL A 225 22.72 35.56 -41.34
CA VAL A 225 23.29 34.21 -41.57
C VAL A 225 22.38 33.35 -42.45
N LYS A 226 21.05 33.43 -42.25
CA LYS A 226 20.07 32.72 -43.08
C LYS A 226 19.95 33.27 -44.50
N LYS A 227 20.25 34.55 -44.73
CA LYS A 227 20.29 35.14 -46.07
C LYS A 227 21.58 34.85 -46.81
N PHE A 228 22.69 34.69 -46.08
CA PHE A 228 24.00 34.44 -46.64
C PHE A 228 24.15 33.01 -47.19
N ASN A 229 23.47 32.03 -46.60
CA ASN A 229 23.39 30.65 -47.10
C ASN A 229 22.20 30.46 -48.03
#